data_AF-A0A0Q7YSA3-F1
#
_entry.id   AF-A0A0Q7YSA3-F1
#
_cell.length_a   1.000
_cell.length_b   1.000
_cell.length_c   1.000
_cell.angle_alpha   90.00
_cell.angle_beta   90.00
_cell.angle_gamma   90.00
#
_symmetry.space_group_name_H-M   'P 1'
#
loop_
_entity.id
_entity.type
_entity.pdbx_description
1 polymer ?
#
loop_
_entity_poly.entity_id
_entity_poly.type
_entity_poly.pdbx_seq_one_letter_code
_entity_poly.pdbx_strand_id
1 'polypeptide(L)'
;MKRTLIASVLALSAAVVTAAAPTASEWEIGPIIRGKNYSVGMPLAPKPERDGWSFDFPVGSKAAGHVHYVTFRPGSLVGKSRIVVRYRIDAKPGTRFVPQANPDRVGTVSLYLQRRGDNWNAKGHYQYYRWYAPSATVRELTPGVGEISVALDDPQWISVLGQPSANNPGAMQDALADIERIGLVFGSSNARGHGVYATAPSTFVMTGFRVD
;
A
#
# COMPACT_ATOMS: atom_id res chain seq x y z
N MET A 1 -65.15 -3.45 26.40
CA MET A 1 -63.79 -4.00 26.61
C MET A 1 -63.05 -3.95 25.28
N LYS A 2 -62.11 -3.02 25.10
CA LYS A 2 -61.21 -2.97 23.92
C LYS A 2 -59.79 -3.23 24.41
N ARG A 3 -59.21 -4.36 23.99
CA ARG A 3 -57.80 -4.72 24.25
C ARG A 3 -56.97 -4.22 23.08
N THR A 4 -56.12 -3.23 23.32
CA THR A 4 -55.12 -2.75 22.37
C THR A 4 -53.86 -3.61 22.54
N LEU A 5 -53.50 -4.36 21.50
CA LEU A 5 -52.24 -5.11 21.43
C LEU A 5 -51.12 -4.16 21.02
N ILE A 6 -50.10 -4.02 21.87
CA ILE A 6 -48.85 -3.33 21.54
C ILE A 6 -47.92 -4.38 20.93
N ALA A 7 -47.55 -4.19 19.67
CA ALA A 7 -46.54 -5.00 19.00
C ALA A 7 -45.15 -4.41 19.28
N SER A 8 -44.32 -5.14 20.03
CA SER A 8 -42.92 -4.80 20.24
C SER A 8 -42.09 -5.24 19.04
N VAL A 9 -41.53 -4.29 18.30
CA VAL A 9 -40.53 -4.57 17.25
C VAL A 9 -39.16 -4.71 17.92
N LEU A 10 -38.63 -5.92 18.01
CA LEU A 10 -37.22 -6.13 18.33
C LEU A 10 -36.36 -5.79 17.11
N ALA A 11 -35.62 -4.68 17.18
CA ALA A 11 -34.55 -4.40 16.24
C ALA A 11 -33.34 -5.29 16.58
N LEU A 12 -33.05 -6.31 15.77
CA LEU A 12 -31.78 -7.02 15.83
C LEU A 12 -30.70 -6.09 15.25
N SER A 13 -29.84 -5.56 16.11
CA SER A 13 -28.61 -4.90 15.70
C SER A 13 -27.64 -5.96 15.17
N ALA A 14 -27.46 -6.04 13.86
CA ALA A 14 -26.41 -6.87 13.28
C ALA A 14 -25.05 -6.30 13.68
N ALA A 15 -24.29 -7.04 14.48
CA ALA A 15 -22.90 -6.71 14.78
C ALA A 15 -22.09 -6.82 13.48
N VAL A 16 -21.56 -5.70 12.99
CA VAL A 16 -20.61 -5.69 11.89
C VAL A 16 -19.30 -6.26 12.43
N VAL A 17 -19.02 -7.52 12.11
CA VAL A 17 -17.70 -8.12 12.35
C VAL A 17 -16.73 -7.50 11.35
N THR A 18 -16.01 -6.46 11.76
CA THR A 18 -14.85 -5.98 11.02
C THR A 18 -13.75 -7.04 11.09
N ALA A 19 -13.30 -7.52 9.92
CA ALA A 19 -12.12 -8.36 9.84
C ALA A 19 -10.93 -7.64 10.53
N ALA A 20 -10.18 -8.38 11.34
CA ALA A 20 -9.01 -7.84 12.01
C ALA A 20 -7.98 -7.36 10.97
N ALA A 21 -7.36 -6.21 11.22
CA ALA A 21 -6.28 -5.73 10.38
C ALA A 21 -5.10 -6.73 10.40
N PRO A 22 -4.36 -6.89 9.30
CA PRO A 22 -3.20 -7.77 9.27
C PRO A 22 -2.16 -7.35 10.32
N THR A 23 -1.68 -8.33 11.07
CA THR A 23 -0.58 -8.22 12.02
C THR A 23 0.73 -7.85 11.32
N ALA A 24 1.67 -7.23 12.03
CA ALA A 24 2.95 -6.82 11.46
C ALA A 24 3.71 -7.96 10.74
N SER A 25 3.65 -9.18 11.27
CA SER A 25 4.29 -10.38 10.68
C SER A 25 3.67 -10.86 9.37
N GLU A 26 2.43 -10.44 9.05
CA GLU A 26 1.78 -10.75 7.77
C GLU A 26 2.25 -9.82 6.64
N TRP A 27 2.91 -8.72 6.99
CA TRP A 27 3.52 -7.79 6.04
C TRP A 27 4.95 -8.21 5.70
N GLU A 28 5.29 -8.08 4.42
CA GLU A 28 6.60 -8.36 3.84
C GLU A 28 7.22 -7.04 3.36
N ILE A 29 8.41 -6.71 3.85
CA ILE A 29 9.27 -5.65 3.31
C ILE A 29 10.09 -6.26 2.17
N GLY A 30 9.78 -5.82 0.96
CA GLY A 30 10.17 -6.51 -0.28
C GLY A 30 10.42 -5.55 -1.45
N PRO A 31 10.30 -6.02 -2.70
CA PRO A 31 9.82 -7.33 -3.09
C PRO A 31 10.95 -8.35 -3.03
N ILE A 32 10.57 -9.60 -2.79
CA ILE A 32 11.45 -10.74 -3.03
C ILE A 32 11.18 -11.26 -4.45
N ILE A 33 12.14 -11.08 -5.34
CA ILE A 33 12.07 -11.52 -6.73
C ILE A 33 13.14 -12.56 -6.94
N ARG A 34 12.73 -13.80 -7.26
CA ARG A 34 13.64 -14.94 -7.49
C ARG A 34 14.64 -15.13 -6.32
N GLY A 35 14.15 -15.07 -5.09
CA GLY A 35 14.95 -15.24 -3.87
C GLY A 35 15.76 -14.01 -3.43
N LYS A 36 15.77 -12.93 -4.20
CA LYS A 36 16.47 -11.68 -3.84
C LYS A 36 15.50 -10.64 -3.33
N ASN A 37 15.71 -10.13 -2.12
CA ASN A 37 15.01 -8.96 -1.62
C ASN A 37 15.60 -7.67 -2.23
N TYR A 38 14.74 -6.83 -2.80
CA TYR A 38 15.13 -5.54 -3.38
C TYR A 38 15.04 -4.39 -2.36
N SER A 39 14.36 -4.58 -1.22
CA SER A 39 14.51 -3.68 -0.06
C SER A 39 15.82 -3.97 0.68
N VAL A 40 16.93 -3.49 0.11
CA VAL A 40 18.28 -3.74 0.63
C VAL A 40 18.43 -3.15 2.04
N GLY A 41 19.05 -3.90 2.95
CA GLY A 41 19.33 -3.45 4.33
C GLY A 41 18.10 -3.43 5.25
N MET A 42 16.93 -3.88 4.78
CA MET A 42 15.70 -3.94 5.58
C MET A 42 15.48 -5.33 6.17
N PRO A 43 14.84 -5.44 7.36
CA PRO A 43 14.29 -6.72 7.83
C PRO A 43 13.16 -7.19 6.91
N LEU A 44 12.82 -8.48 6.95
CA LEU A 44 11.74 -9.04 6.11
C LEU A 44 10.34 -8.59 6.51
N ALA A 45 10.13 -8.22 7.76
CA ALA A 45 8.84 -7.77 8.29
C ALA A 45 9.02 -6.47 9.07
N PRO A 46 8.00 -5.59 9.10
CA PRO A 46 8.02 -4.42 9.97
C PRO A 46 7.90 -4.82 11.45
N LYS A 47 8.23 -3.88 12.33
CA LYS A 47 8.10 -4.04 13.78
C LYS A 47 6.63 -3.87 14.17
N PRO A 48 6.09 -4.68 15.10
CA PRO A 48 4.74 -4.48 15.62
C PRO A 48 4.66 -3.19 16.42
N GLU A 49 3.55 -2.47 16.26
CA GLU A 49 3.17 -1.30 17.06
C GLU A 49 1.80 -1.55 17.70
N ARG A 50 1.44 -0.76 18.72
CA ARG A 50 0.13 -0.90 19.39
C ARG A 50 -1.04 -0.84 18.41
N ASP A 51 -0.97 0.11 17.47
CA ASP A 51 -2.05 0.43 16.53
C ASP A 51 -1.61 0.23 15.06
N GLY A 52 -0.70 -0.73 14.80
CA GLY A 52 -0.24 -1.07 13.45
C GLY A 52 1.18 -1.64 13.42
N TRP A 53 2.04 -1.08 12.57
CA TRP A 53 3.43 -1.50 12.44
C TRP A 53 4.35 -0.36 12.01
N SER A 54 5.65 -0.52 12.21
CA SER A 54 6.65 0.48 11.84
C SER A 54 7.89 -0.12 11.18
N PHE A 55 8.64 0.72 10.47
CA PHE A 55 10.02 0.43 10.09
C PHE A 55 10.85 1.70 10.13
N ASP A 56 12.15 1.55 10.33
CA ASP A 56 13.11 2.65 10.25
C ASP A 56 13.65 2.73 8.82
N PHE A 57 13.68 3.93 8.26
CA PHE A 57 14.33 4.13 6.97
C PHE A 57 15.84 3.92 7.12
N PRO A 58 16.50 3.22 6.19
CA PRO A 58 17.96 3.21 6.11
C PRO A 58 18.49 4.63 5.98
N VAL A 59 19.65 4.91 6.59
CA VAL A 59 20.17 6.28 6.74
C VAL A 59 21.43 6.51 5.92
N GLY A 60 21.51 7.68 5.28
CA GLY A 60 22.74 8.26 4.75
C GLY A 60 23.03 7.95 3.29
N SER A 61 22.84 6.71 2.82
CA SER A 61 23.11 6.38 1.41
C SER A 61 22.33 5.16 0.91
N LYS A 62 22.22 5.03 -0.42
CA LYS A 62 21.66 3.84 -1.07
C LYS A 62 22.39 2.53 -0.71
N ALA A 63 23.68 2.61 -0.38
CA ALA A 63 24.49 1.45 -0.02
C ALA A 63 24.18 0.94 1.39
N ALA A 64 23.73 1.82 2.28
CA ALA A 64 23.24 1.44 3.61
C ALA A 64 21.87 0.73 3.54
N GLY A 65 21.11 0.95 2.47
CA GLY A 65 19.84 0.28 2.22
C GLY A 65 18.79 1.22 1.66
N HIS A 66 17.62 0.65 1.37
CA HIS A 66 16.43 1.39 0.94
C HIS A 66 15.18 0.50 0.99
N VAL A 67 14.04 1.06 1.37
CA VAL A 67 12.74 0.36 1.35
C VAL A 67 12.06 0.55 0.00
N HIS A 68 11.63 -0.52 -0.66
CA HIS A 68 10.88 -0.46 -1.92
C HIS A 68 9.39 -0.75 -1.73
N TYR A 69 9.01 -1.86 -1.09
CA TYR A 69 7.61 -2.31 -0.96
C TYR A 69 7.40 -2.76 0.48
N VAL A 70 6.22 -2.48 1.02
CA VAL A 70 5.71 -3.13 2.24
C VAL A 70 4.30 -3.60 1.93
N THR A 71 4.12 -4.91 1.82
CA THR A 71 2.90 -5.52 1.27
C THR A 71 2.48 -6.75 2.03
N PHE A 72 1.19 -7.09 1.99
CA PHE A 72 0.64 -8.32 2.56
C PHE A 72 -0.31 -8.98 1.55
N ARG A 73 -0.78 -10.20 1.87
CA ARG A 73 -1.78 -10.93 1.08
C ARG A 73 -3.18 -10.68 1.66
N PRO A 74 -4.08 -9.96 0.97
CA PRO A 74 -5.35 -9.54 1.56
C PRO A 74 -6.50 -10.54 1.45
N GLY A 75 -6.31 -11.66 0.74
CA GLY A 75 -7.45 -12.46 0.23
C GLY A 75 -8.15 -11.77 -0.93
N SER A 76 -9.38 -12.17 -1.28
CA SER A 76 -10.10 -11.58 -2.41
C SER A 76 -10.50 -10.12 -2.16
N LEU A 77 -10.39 -9.27 -3.20
CA LEU A 77 -10.91 -7.91 -3.21
C LEU A 77 -12.20 -7.76 -4.03
N VAL A 78 -12.82 -8.87 -4.43
CA VAL A 78 -14.10 -8.83 -5.15
C VAL A 78 -15.19 -8.23 -4.26
N GLY A 79 -15.96 -7.29 -4.83
CA GLY A 79 -17.02 -6.58 -4.11
C GLY A 79 -16.54 -5.49 -3.17
N LYS A 80 -15.22 -5.27 -3.08
CA LYS A 80 -14.62 -4.15 -2.35
C LYS A 80 -14.69 -2.87 -3.18
N SER A 81 -14.78 -1.75 -2.51
CA SER A 81 -15.02 -0.43 -3.11
C SER A 81 -13.83 0.50 -2.99
N ARG A 82 -13.07 0.43 -1.91
CA ARG A 82 -12.03 1.41 -1.59
C ARG A 82 -10.96 0.85 -0.67
N ILE A 83 -9.75 1.37 -0.80
CA ILE A 83 -8.66 1.17 0.15
C ILE A 83 -8.32 2.51 0.80
N VAL A 84 -8.20 2.53 2.13
CA VAL A 84 -7.77 3.68 2.92
C VAL A 84 -6.55 3.31 3.75
N VAL A 85 -5.48 4.07 3.59
CA VAL A 85 -4.22 3.94 4.32
C VAL A 85 -3.99 5.19 5.14
N ARG A 86 -3.64 5.01 6.41
CA ARG A 86 -3.20 6.07 7.33
C ARG A 86 -1.83 5.75 7.86
N TYR A 87 -0.99 6.77 7.90
CA TYR A 87 0.37 6.63 8.37
C TYR A 87 0.86 7.90 9.06
N ARG A 88 1.98 7.77 9.75
CA ARG A 88 2.77 8.86 10.31
C ARG A 88 4.24 8.64 9.97
N ILE A 89 4.97 9.73 9.78
CA ILE A 89 6.42 9.72 9.64
C ILE A 89 7.02 10.52 10.79
N ASP A 90 7.78 9.84 11.64
CA ASP A 90 8.50 10.42 12.76
C ASP A 90 9.92 10.74 12.30
N ALA A 91 10.23 12.04 12.16
CA ALA A 91 11.52 12.50 11.69
C ALA A 91 11.80 13.92 12.17
N LYS A 92 13.08 14.27 12.32
CA LYS A 92 13.50 15.63 12.63
C LYS A 92 13.17 16.58 11.46
N PRO A 93 12.91 17.88 11.72
CA PRO A 93 12.82 18.88 10.66
C PRO A 93 14.08 18.85 9.78
N GLY A 94 13.89 18.95 8.46
CA GLY A 94 14.98 18.91 7.48
C GLY A 94 15.42 17.51 7.04
N THR A 95 14.88 16.43 7.63
CA THR A 95 15.08 15.08 7.08
C THR A 95 14.50 15.00 5.66
N ARG A 96 15.34 14.58 4.71
CA ARG A 96 14.92 14.30 3.33
C ARG A 96 14.81 12.80 3.11
N PHE A 97 13.84 12.41 2.30
CA PHE A 97 13.65 11.04 1.83
C PHE A 97 14.07 10.95 0.38
N VAL A 98 15.14 10.20 0.12
CA VAL A 98 15.86 10.19 -1.15
C VAL A 98 15.51 8.90 -1.92
N PRO A 99 14.84 9.00 -3.08
CA PRO A 99 14.57 7.84 -3.91
C PRO A 99 15.85 7.41 -4.63
N GLN A 100 16.28 6.16 -4.40
CA GLN A 100 17.62 5.72 -4.80
C GLN A 100 17.84 5.69 -6.33
N ALA A 101 16.77 5.48 -7.10
CA ALA A 101 16.83 5.50 -8.56
C ALA A 101 16.86 6.93 -9.14
N ASN A 102 16.31 7.92 -8.44
CA ASN A 102 16.20 9.31 -8.92
C ASN A 102 16.52 10.32 -7.80
N PRO A 103 17.77 10.40 -7.29
CA PRO A 103 18.08 11.13 -6.05
C PRO A 103 17.72 12.63 -6.03
N ASP A 104 17.57 13.24 -7.20
CA ASP A 104 17.20 14.65 -7.36
C ASP A 104 15.68 14.89 -7.23
N ARG A 105 14.88 13.82 -7.09
CA ARG A 105 13.43 13.89 -6.90
C ARG A 105 13.05 13.72 -5.43
N VAL A 106 11.83 14.12 -5.11
CA VAL A 106 11.22 13.88 -3.81
C VAL A 106 10.87 12.40 -3.66
N GLY A 107 11.17 11.83 -2.49
CA GLY A 107 10.74 10.49 -2.09
C GLY A 107 9.23 10.45 -1.87
N THR A 108 8.58 9.39 -2.32
CA THR A 108 7.13 9.25 -2.33
C THR A 108 6.68 7.90 -1.79
N VAL A 109 5.44 7.85 -1.33
CA VAL A 109 4.70 6.65 -0.98
C VAL A 109 3.41 6.58 -1.81
N SER A 110 3.10 5.38 -2.33
CA SER A 110 1.92 5.14 -3.17
C SER A 110 1.29 3.80 -2.79
N LEU A 111 -0.03 3.70 -2.87
CA LEU A 111 -0.73 2.43 -2.81
C LEU A 111 -0.43 1.59 -4.07
N TYR A 112 -0.37 0.28 -3.90
CA TYR A 112 0.05 -0.72 -4.88
C TYR A 112 -0.79 -2.00 -4.79
N LEU A 113 -1.05 -2.60 -5.95
CA LEU A 113 -1.70 -3.90 -6.11
C LEU A 113 -0.87 -4.79 -7.05
N GLN A 114 -0.79 -6.07 -6.74
CA GLN A 114 -0.18 -7.11 -7.57
C GLN A 114 -1.12 -8.28 -7.77
N ARG A 115 -1.38 -8.61 -9.02
CA ARG A 115 -2.07 -9.84 -9.41
C ARG A 115 -1.15 -11.05 -9.24
N ARG A 116 -1.72 -12.18 -8.84
CA ARG A 116 -1.05 -13.49 -8.82
C ARG A 116 -0.49 -13.83 -10.20
N GLY A 117 0.65 -14.51 -10.21
CA GLY A 117 1.32 -14.92 -11.44
C GLY A 117 2.17 -13.84 -12.12
N ASP A 118 2.32 -12.65 -11.53
CA ASP A 118 3.23 -11.63 -12.05
C ASP A 118 4.67 -12.17 -12.15
N ASN A 119 5.27 -11.96 -13.32
CA ASN A 119 6.62 -12.42 -13.63
C ASN A 119 7.68 -11.31 -13.51
N TRP A 120 7.27 -10.11 -13.10
CA TRP A 120 8.10 -8.91 -12.91
C TRP A 120 8.69 -8.27 -14.18
N ASN A 121 8.49 -8.85 -15.37
CA ASN A 121 9.07 -8.33 -16.61
C ASN A 121 8.17 -7.35 -17.37
N ALA A 122 6.88 -7.27 -17.01
CA ALA A 122 5.87 -6.40 -17.62
C ALA A 122 5.67 -6.58 -19.15
N LYS A 123 6.21 -7.63 -19.77
CA LYS A 123 6.08 -7.87 -21.21
C LYS A 123 4.69 -8.40 -21.55
N GLY A 124 4.08 -7.89 -22.62
CA GLY A 124 2.77 -8.35 -23.08
C GLY A 124 1.67 -8.10 -22.02
N HIS A 125 0.91 -9.13 -21.69
CA HIS A 125 -0.19 -9.04 -20.71
C HIS A 125 0.30 -8.78 -19.28
N TYR A 126 1.54 -9.13 -18.95
CA TYR A 126 2.10 -8.92 -17.60
C TYR A 126 2.26 -7.44 -17.22
N GLN A 127 2.14 -6.50 -18.16
CA GLN A 127 2.11 -5.07 -17.83
C GLN A 127 0.93 -4.69 -16.92
N TYR A 128 -0.16 -5.47 -16.95
CA TYR A 128 -1.37 -5.23 -16.19
C TYR A 128 -1.44 -6.06 -14.90
N TYR A 129 -0.33 -6.67 -14.49
CA TYR A 129 -0.28 -7.47 -13.26
C TYR A 129 0.17 -6.67 -12.04
N ARG A 130 0.59 -5.42 -12.26
CA ARG A 130 0.99 -4.48 -11.22
C ARG A 130 0.32 -3.15 -11.46
N TRP A 131 -0.36 -2.66 -10.44
CA TRP A 131 -1.11 -1.42 -10.49
C TRP A 131 -0.65 -0.48 -9.38
N TYR A 132 -0.47 0.78 -9.74
CA TYR A 132 -0.12 1.87 -8.84
C TYR A 132 -1.28 2.84 -8.76
N ALA A 133 -1.51 3.40 -7.57
CA ALA A 133 -2.60 4.33 -7.34
C ALA A 133 -2.57 5.55 -8.30
N PRO A 134 -3.70 6.21 -8.56
CA PRO A 134 -3.73 7.46 -9.33
C PRO A 134 -2.70 8.47 -8.84
N SER A 135 -2.05 9.19 -9.77
CA SER A 135 -1.00 10.16 -9.42
C SER A 135 -1.44 11.22 -8.40
N ALA A 136 -2.71 11.62 -8.42
CA ALA A 136 -3.30 12.56 -7.46
C ALA A 136 -3.33 12.06 -6.00
N THR A 137 -3.17 10.75 -5.79
CA THR A 137 -3.20 10.11 -4.47
C THR A 137 -1.82 9.73 -3.95
N VAL A 138 -0.77 9.91 -4.76
CA VAL A 138 0.62 9.74 -4.33
C VAL A 138 0.96 10.82 -3.32
N ARG A 139 1.70 10.44 -2.27
CA ARG A 139 2.12 11.37 -1.24
C ARG A 139 3.64 11.48 -1.23
N GLU A 140 4.11 12.70 -1.07
CA GLU A 140 5.50 12.95 -0.71
C GLU A 140 5.75 12.43 0.71
N LEU A 141 6.94 11.88 0.91
CA LEU A 141 7.40 11.49 2.24
C LEU A 141 7.89 12.74 2.95
N THR A 142 7.13 13.18 3.96
CA THR A 142 7.47 14.32 4.82
C THR A 142 7.09 13.99 6.27
N PRO A 143 7.75 14.59 7.28
CA PRO A 143 7.38 14.38 8.68
C PRO A 143 5.92 14.77 8.93
N GLY A 144 5.20 13.98 9.73
CA GLY A 144 3.79 14.21 10.06
C GLY A 144 2.86 13.08 9.67
N VAL A 145 1.56 13.36 9.63
CA VAL A 145 0.52 12.38 9.32
C VAL A 145 0.12 12.44 7.85
N GLY A 146 -0.24 11.30 7.28
CA GLY A 146 -0.72 11.20 5.90
C GLY A 146 -1.85 10.20 5.74
N GLU A 147 -2.65 10.43 4.70
CA GLU A 147 -3.72 9.53 4.28
C GLU A 147 -3.69 9.32 2.76
N ILE A 148 -3.88 8.07 2.34
CA ILE A 148 -4.10 7.68 0.95
C ILE A 148 -5.45 6.98 0.90
N SER A 149 -6.36 7.46 0.07
CA SER A 149 -7.69 6.87 -0.11
C SER A 149 -7.96 6.75 -1.60
N VAL A 150 -8.20 5.53 -2.08
CA VAL A 150 -8.34 5.23 -3.51
C VAL A 150 -9.53 4.31 -3.74
N ALA A 151 -10.46 4.73 -4.59
CA ALA A 151 -11.55 3.87 -5.05
C ALA A 151 -10.99 2.76 -5.96
N LEU A 152 -11.50 1.53 -5.81
CA LEU A 152 -11.00 0.39 -6.58
C LEU A 152 -11.45 0.43 -8.06
N ASP A 153 -12.50 1.18 -8.36
CA ASP A 153 -13.02 1.43 -9.70
C ASP A 153 -12.46 2.71 -10.36
N ASP A 154 -11.50 3.39 -9.72
CA ASP A 154 -10.91 4.61 -10.27
C ASP A 154 -10.27 4.34 -11.66
N PRO A 155 -10.68 5.03 -12.73
CA PRO A 155 -10.15 4.81 -14.08
C PRO A 155 -8.68 5.24 -14.24
N GLN A 156 -8.09 5.87 -13.21
CA GLN A 156 -6.72 6.39 -13.20
C GLN A 156 -5.74 5.48 -12.45
N TRP A 157 -6.13 4.26 -12.06
CA TRP A 157 -5.14 3.24 -11.67
C TRP A 157 -4.12 3.04 -12.79
N ILE A 158 -2.83 2.97 -12.46
CA ILE A 158 -1.74 3.04 -13.44
C ILE A 158 -1.03 1.69 -13.50
N SER A 159 -0.97 1.08 -14.68
CA SER A 159 -0.22 -0.15 -14.92
C SER A 159 1.29 0.07 -14.74
N VAL A 160 2.10 -0.99 -14.63
CA VAL A 160 3.54 -0.81 -14.45
C VAL A 160 4.26 -0.16 -15.63
N LEU A 161 3.64 -0.13 -16.81
CA LEU A 161 4.14 0.61 -17.97
C LEU A 161 3.48 1.99 -18.15
N GLY A 162 2.78 2.49 -17.12
CA GLY A 162 2.24 3.84 -17.10
C GLY A 162 0.88 4.01 -17.77
N GLN A 163 0.18 2.93 -18.11
CA GLN A 163 -1.13 3.01 -18.77
C GLN A 163 -2.26 3.13 -17.73
N PRO A 164 -3.15 4.14 -17.84
CA PRO A 164 -4.38 4.18 -17.05
C PRO A 164 -5.24 2.93 -17.26
N SER A 165 -5.95 2.49 -16.22
CA SER A 165 -6.85 1.34 -16.27
C SER A 165 -7.98 1.54 -17.29
N ALA A 166 -8.41 2.78 -17.50
CA ALA A 166 -9.37 3.14 -18.56
C ALA A 166 -8.94 2.71 -19.96
N ASN A 167 -7.63 2.61 -20.24
CA ASN A 167 -7.12 2.21 -21.55
C ASN A 167 -7.21 0.70 -21.80
N ASN A 168 -7.47 -0.11 -20.76
CA ASN A 168 -7.68 -1.54 -20.89
C ASN A 168 -8.80 -2.02 -19.93
N PRO A 169 -10.07 -1.84 -20.32
CA PRO A 169 -11.22 -2.27 -19.53
C PRO A 169 -11.14 -3.76 -19.16
N GLY A 170 -11.41 -4.10 -17.90
CA GLY A 170 -11.36 -5.48 -17.40
C GLY A 170 -10.04 -5.87 -16.74
N ALA A 171 -8.90 -5.29 -17.18
CA ALA A 171 -7.59 -5.71 -16.67
C ALA A 171 -7.38 -5.43 -15.17
N MET A 172 -7.95 -4.34 -14.67
CA MET A 172 -7.96 -4.03 -13.24
C MET A 172 -8.89 -4.98 -12.47
N GLN A 173 -10.06 -5.29 -13.01
CA GLN A 173 -11.02 -6.22 -12.41
C GLN A 173 -10.41 -7.63 -12.29
N ASP A 174 -9.72 -8.10 -13.33
CA ASP A 174 -8.96 -9.35 -13.30
C ASP A 174 -7.91 -9.37 -12.19
N ALA A 175 -7.22 -8.24 -11.99
CA ALA A 175 -6.22 -8.10 -10.93
C ALA A 175 -6.84 -8.11 -9.52
N LEU A 176 -8.03 -7.53 -9.35
CA LEU A 176 -8.78 -7.55 -8.09
C LEU A 176 -9.36 -8.93 -7.77
N ALA A 177 -9.78 -9.68 -8.79
CA ALA A 177 -10.29 -11.04 -8.66
C ALA A 177 -9.21 -12.04 -8.25
N ASP A 178 -7.98 -11.87 -8.74
CA ASP A 178 -6.84 -12.76 -8.48
C ASP A 178 -5.65 -12.01 -7.87
N ILE A 179 -5.93 -11.27 -6.80
CA ILE A 179 -4.93 -10.49 -6.09
C ILE A 179 -3.95 -11.42 -5.33
N GLU A 180 -2.67 -11.06 -5.35
CA GLU A 180 -1.63 -11.72 -4.55
C GLU A 180 -1.05 -10.79 -3.49
N ARG A 181 -0.74 -9.54 -3.84
CA ARG A 181 -0.20 -8.56 -2.88
C ARG A 181 -0.90 -7.23 -2.97
N ILE A 182 -1.11 -6.58 -1.82
CA ILE A 182 -1.44 -5.15 -1.73
C ILE A 182 -0.60 -4.48 -0.67
N GLY A 183 -0.45 -3.17 -0.76
CA GLY A 183 0.26 -2.39 0.24
C GLY A 183 0.86 -1.13 -0.33
N LEU A 184 2.04 -0.76 0.16
CA LEU A 184 2.72 0.48 -0.17
C LEU A 184 3.98 0.23 -0.95
N VAL A 185 4.25 1.13 -1.88
CA VAL A 185 5.54 1.24 -2.58
C VAL A 185 6.18 2.59 -2.29
N PHE A 186 7.50 2.58 -2.26
CA PHE A 186 8.37 3.70 -1.93
C PHE A 186 9.34 3.95 -3.09
N GLY A 187 9.39 5.21 -3.54
CA GLY A 187 10.23 5.59 -4.67
C GLY A 187 10.02 7.05 -5.06
N SER A 188 9.88 7.31 -6.36
CA SER A 188 9.55 8.65 -6.89
C SER A 188 8.35 8.57 -7.84
N SER A 189 7.82 9.72 -8.26
CA SER A 189 6.62 9.80 -9.11
C SER A 189 6.67 8.94 -10.38
N ASN A 190 7.84 8.74 -10.98
CA ASN A 190 8.09 7.92 -12.17
C ASN A 190 8.81 6.59 -11.89
N ALA A 191 9.11 6.27 -10.63
CA ALA A 191 9.81 5.04 -10.23
C ALA A 191 9.31 4.60 -8.84
N ARG A 192 8.01 4.31 -8.74
CA ARG A 192 7.28 4.28 -7.46
C ARG A 192 7.66 3.17 -6.49
N GLY A 193 8.21 2.07 -6.98
CA GLY A 193 8.70 0.95 -6.16
C GLY A 193 10.20 0.76 -6.27
N HIS A 194 10.96 1.84 -6.47
CA HIS A 194 12.40 1.75 -6.73
C HIS A 194 13.28 2.04 -5.52
N GLY A 195 12.72 2.23 -4.33
CA GLY A 195 13.52 2.32 -3.12
C GLY A 195 13.68 3.76 -2.62
N VAL A 196 13.53 3.94 -1.32
CA VAL A 196 13.81 5.20 -0.62
C VAL A 196 14.65 4.94 0.63
N TYR A 197 15.59 5.86 0.91
CA TYR A 197 16.32 5.96 2.18
C TYR A 197 16.20 7.39 2.73
N ALA A 198 16.60 7.62 3.98
CA ALA A 198 16.52 8.93 4.62
C ALA A 198 17.91 9.55 4.84
N THR A 199 17.99 10.88 4.91
CA THR A 199 19.24 11.59 5.24
C THR A 199 19.55 11.61 6.73
N ALA A 200 18.58 11.28 7.58
CA ALA A 200 18.69 11.22 9.04
C ALA A 200 17.74 10.14 9.59
N PRO A 201 17.91 9.71 10.85
CA PRO A 201 17.01 8.74 11.48
C PRO A 201 15.54 9.17 11.35
N SER A 202 14.71 8.25 10.86
CA SER A 202 13.29 8.45 10.67
C SER A 202 12.55 7.11 10.64
N THR A 203 11.30 7.13 11.07
CA THR A 203 10.45 5.95 11.19
C THR A 203 9.16 6.18 10.42
N PHE A 204 8.79 5.22 9.57
CA PHE A 204 7.45 5.14 9.01
C PHE A 204 6.58 4.30 9.95
N VAL A 205 5.41 4.82 10.31
CA VAL A 205 4.43 4.13 11.16
C VAL A 205 3.13 4.00 10.39
N MET A 206 2.72 2.77 10.08
CA MET A 206 1.38 2.47 9.61
C MET A 206 0.43 2.53 10.80
N THR A 207 -0.58 3.41 10.72
CA THR A 207 -1.58 3.61 11.78
C THR A 207 -2.97 3.14 11.39
N GLY A 208 -3.15 2.71 10.13
CA GLY A 208 -4.38 2.07 9.70
C GLY A 208 -4.35 1.64 8.24
N PHE A 209 -4.87 0.45 7.97
CA PHE A 209 -5.10 -0.05 6.61
C PHE A 209 -6.48 -0.68 6.56
N ARG A 210 -7.38 -0.11 5.75
CA ARG A 210 -8.77 -0.55 5.63
C ARG A 210 -9.11 -0.83 4.18
N VAL A 211 -9.84 -1.92 3.97
CA VAL A 211 -10.45 -2.30 2.70
C VAL A 211 -11.96 -2.34 2.92
N ASP A 212 -12.68 -1.47 2.23
CA ASP A 212 -14.14 -1.30 2.35
C ASP A 212 -14.89 -2.28 1.44
#